data_AF-A0A2P2PJ71-F1
#
_entry.id   AF-A0A2P2PJ71-F1
#
_cell.length_a   1.000
_cell.length_b   1.000
_cell.length_c   1.000
_cell.angle_alpha   90.00
_cell.angle_beta   90.00
_cell.angle_gamma   90.00
#
_symmetry.space_group_name_H-M   'P 1'
#
loop_
_entity.id
_entity.type
_entity.pdbx_description
1 polymer ?
#
loop_
_entity_poly.entity_id
_entity_poly.type
_entity_poly.pdbx_seq_one_letter_code
_entity_poly.pdbx_strand_id
1 'polypeptide(L)'
;MNKGIANWQKTCFVPTKSDAFVVGYRRWLKKYAGGQVDWRGKYGGVLPPTPPRKQLMDRYWSHVVNCSSCSRAYKGLNALEVILQAISIVSIGIVAANKQGFMSAAARNAVVVTGVACFVASRWLAHFINKNFHYHDYSHTFHATYVELLKIPW
;
A
#
# COMPACT_ATOMS: atom_id res chain seq x y z
N MET A 1 5.56 -29.14 25.38
CA MET A 1 6.99 -28.77 25.48
C MET A 1 7.16 -27.30 25.08
N ASN A 2 7.50 -26.43 26.03
CA ASN A 2 7.80 -25.02 25.76
C ASN A 2 9.00 -24.92 24.80
N LYS A 3 8.74 -24.76 23.50
CA LYS A 3 9.77 -24.44 22.48
C LYS A 3 10.21 -22.96 22.57
N GLY A 4 10.24 -22.42 23.80
CA GLY A 4 10.56 -21.03 24.11
C GLY A 4 12.06 -20.84 24.32
N ILE A 5 12.52 -19.60 24.08
CA ILE A 5 13.82 -18.94 24.33
C ILE A 5 15.10 -19.80 24.11
N ALA A 6 15.23 -20.95 24.77
CA ALA A 6 16.35 -21.87 24.69
C ALA A 6 16.61 -22.46 23.29
N ASN A 7 15.55 -22.70 22.49
CA ASN A 7 15.60 -23.35 21.17
C ASN A 7 15.02 -22.48 20.04
N TRP A 8 15.28 -21.18 20.05
CA TRP A 8 14.67 -20.22 19.13
C TRP A 8 14.86 -20.54 17.63
N GLN A 9 15.97 -21.19 17.25
CA GLN A 9 16.28 -21.56 15.86
C GLN A 9 15.32 -22.62 15.30
N LYS A 10 14.67 -23.41 16.18
CA LYS A 10 13.64 -24.38 15.79
C LYS A 10 12.26 -23.74 15.60
N THR A 11 12.12 -22.48 16.01
CA THR A 11 10.86 -21.72 16.00
C THR A 11 10.90 -20.61 14.94
N CYS A 12 12.08 -20.05 14.65
CA CYS A 12 12.30 -19.05 13.61
C CYS A 12 13.48 -19.46 12.72
N PHE A 13 13.18 -19.76 11.46
CA PHE A 13 14.18 -20.04 10.44
C PHE A 13 14.73 -18.73 9.88
N VAL A 14 16.05 -18.58 9.87
CA VAL A 14 16.78 -17.40 9.37
C VAL A 14 17.79 -17.88 8.32
N PRO A 15 17.36 -18.01 7.05
CA PRO A 15 18.12 -18.72 6.04
C PRO A 15 19.28 -17.93 5.44
N THR A 16 19.30 -16.61 5.57
CA THR A 16 20.11 -15.77 4.69
C THR A 16 21.26 -15.08 5.42
N LYS A 17 22.29 -14.66 4.65
CA LYS A 17 23.45 -13.93 5.21
C LYS A 17 23.04 -12.58 5.83
N SER A 18 21.98 -11.94 5.33
CA SER A 18 21.46 -10.70 5.93
C SER A 18 20.90 -10.91 7.35
N ASP A 19 20.55 -12.14 7.72
CA ASP A 19 20.05 -12.48 9.05
C ASP A 19 21.18 -12.66 10.09
N ALA A 20 22.45 -12.55 9.68
CA ALA A 20 23.60 -12.79 10.56
C ALA A 20 23.57 -11.92 11.83
N PHE A 21 23.11 -10.66 11.73
CA PHE A 21 22.97 -9.78 12.88
C PHE A 21 21.85 -10.22 13.84
N VAL A 22 20.73 -10.72 13.31
CA VAL A 22 19.64 -11.28 14.14
C VAL A 22 20.14 -12.50 14.91
N VAL A 23 20.88 -13.39 14.24
CA VAL A 23 21.51 -14.56 14.86
C VAL A 23 22.51 -14.13 15.94
N GLY A 24 23.38 -13.17 15.63
CA GLY A 24 24.38 -12.61 16.55
C GLY A 24 23.75 -12.01 17.80
N TYR A 25 22.74 -11.16 17.62
CA TYR A 25 21.99 -10.55 18.71
C TYR A 25 21.33 -11.61 19.61
N ARG A 26 20.66 -12.62 19.03
CA ARG A 26 20.03 -13.69 19.83
C ARG A 26 21.05 -14.54 20.59
N ARG A 27 22.24 -14.80 20.02
CA ARG A 27 23.34 -15.47 20.74
C ARG A 27 23.84 -14.62 21.90
N TRP A 28 24.04 -13.32 21.68
CA TRP A 28 24.42 -12.37 22.72
C TRP A 28 23.37 -12.33 23.84
N LEU A 29 22.09 -12.20 23.49
CA LEU A 29 20.98 -12.14 24.45
C LEU A 29 20.92 -13.41 25.31
N LYS A 30 21.10 -14.59 24.69
CA LYS A 30 21.17 -15.87 25.42
C LYS A 30 22.38 -15.92 26.37
N LYS A 31 23.55 -15.46 25.92
CA LYS A 31 24.80 -15.55 26.69
C LYS A 31 24.87 -14.55 27.84
N TYR A 32 24.39 -13.32 27.63
CA TYR A 32 24.63 -12.20 28.55
C TYR A 32 23.37 -11.69 29.27
N ALA A 33 22.17 -11.98 28.76
CA ALA A 33 20.91 -11.50 29.33
C ALA A 33 19.96 -12.64 29.75
N GLY A 34 20.46 -13.88 29.83
CA GLY A 34 19.61 -15.04 30.18
C GLY A 34 18.53 -15.36 29.14
N GLY A 35 18.66 -14.83 27.91
CA GLY A 35 17.69 -15.03 26.83
C GLY A 35 16.45 -14.15 26.89
N GLN A 36 16.38 -13.19 27.82
CA GLN A 36 15.28 -12.25 27.96
C GLN A 36 15.81 -10.83 28.20
N VAL A 37 14.98 -9.82 27.92
CA VAL A 37 15.29 -8.44 28.29
C VAL A 37 14.69 -8.20 29.68
N ASP A 38 15.53 -7.87 30.66
CA ASP A 38 15.06 -7.39 31.95
C ASP A 38 14.61 -5.94 31.81
N TRP A 39 13.30 -5.74 31.66
CA TRP A 39 12.67 -4.42 31.57
C TRP A 39 12.66 -3.66 32.92
N ARG A 40 13.35 -4.18 33.94
CA ARG A 40 13.53 -3.58 35.28
C ARG A 40 12.22 -3.11 35.91
N GLY A 41 11.14 -3.87 35.71
CA GLY A 41 9.83 -3.61 36.32
C GLY A 41 9.14 -2.29 35.94
N LYS A 42 9.69 -1.49 35.00
CA LYS A 42 9.12 -0.19 34.62
C LYS A 42 7.90 -0.28 33.71
N TYR A 43 7.56 -1.48 33.23
CA TYR A 43 6.47 -1.72 32.30
C TYR A 43 5.62 -2.87 32.81
N GLY A 44 4.33 -2.60 33.10
CA GLY A 44 3.38 -3.58 33.66
C GLY A 44 2.93 -4.67 32.68
N GLY A 45 3.67 -4.93 31.60
CA GLY A 45 3.35 -5.94 30.58
C GLY A 45 2.17 -5.60 29.66
N VAL A 46 1.39 -4.56 29.98
CA VAL A 46 0.27 -4.11 29.15
C VAL A 46 0.79 -3.16 28.07
N LEU A 47 0.78 -3.62 26.83
CA LEU A 47 1.04 -2.76 25.68
C LEU A 47 -0.17 -1.83 25.44
N PRO A 48 0.04 -0.61 24.93
CA PRO A 48 -1.06 0.21 24.45
C PRO A 48 -1.83 -0.55 23.36
N PRO A 49 -3.13 -0.23 23.16
CA PRO A 49 -3.92 -0.85 22.10
C PRO A 49 -3.21 -0.68 20.76
N THR A 50 -3.19 -1.76 19.98
CA THR A 50 -2.59 -1.75 18.65
C THR A 50 -3.35 -0.74 17.78
N PRO A 51 -2.67 0.25 17.16
CA PRO A 51 -3.33 1.18 16.26
C PRO A 51 -4.01 0.46 15.09
N PRO A 52 -4.99 1.08 14.42
CA PRO A 52 -5.63 0.49 13.25
C PRO A 52 -4.61 0.06 12.18
N ARG A 53 -4.82 -1.08 11.52
CA ARG A 53 -3.89 -1.60 10.49
C ARG A 53 -3.56 -0.58 9.40
N LYS A 54 -4.54 0.24 9.00
CA LYS A 54 -4.34 1.32 8.01
C LYS A 54 -3.27 2.32 8.45
N GLN A 55 -3.23 2.65 9.74
CA GLN A 55 -2.23 3.55 10.30
C GLN A 55 -0.85 2.87 10.41
N LEU A 56 -0.83 1.59 10.80
CA LEU A 56 0.42 0.83 10.92
C LEU A 56 1.09 0.54 9.58
N MET A 57 0.28 0.31 8.53
CA MET A 57 0.74 -0.03 7.18
C MET A 57 0.68 1.17 6.23
N ASP A 58 0.63 2.39 6.78
CA ASP A 58 0.71 3.62 6.01
C ASP A 58 2.11 3.77 5.43
N ARG A 59 2.23 3.59 4.11
CA ARG A 59 3.48 3.76 3.38
C ARG A 59 3.78 5.20 3.04
N TYR A 60 2.75 6.04 2.93
CA TYR A 60 2.91 7.40 2.49
C TYR A 60 3.77 8.16 3.50
N TRP A 61 3.36 8.13 4.77
CA TRP A 61 4.08 8.82 5.84
C TRP A 61 5.36 8.11 6.29
N SER A 62 5.38 6.78 6.28
CA SER A 62 6.57 6.03 6.71
C SER A 62 7.70 6.06 5.67
N HIS A 63 7.37 6.15 4.38
CA HIS A 63 8.35 5.99 3.30
C HIS A 63 8.24 7.04 2.20
N VAL A 64 7.07 7.21 1.58
CA VAL A 64 6.94 8.01 0.34
C VAL A 64 7.38 9.45 0.53
N VAL A 65 7.01 10.09 1.65
CA VAL A 65 7.41 11.48 1.94
C VAL A 65 8.91 11.64 2.19
N ASN A 66 9.56 10.58 2.70
CA ASN A 66 10.98 10.59 3.07
C ASN A 66 11.91 10.14 1.91
N CYS A 67 11.35 9.49 0.89
CA CYS A 67 12.08 8.99 -0.27
C CYS A 67 11.89 9.91 -1.48
N SER A 68 12.96 10.54 -1.97
CA SER A 68 12.90 11.49 -3.08
C SER A 68 12.37 10.86 -4.38
N SER A 69 12.73 9.60 -4.66
CA SER A 69 12.26 8.86 -5.83
C SER A 69 10.74 8.61 -5.76
N CYS A 70 10.27 8.04 -4.65
CA CYS A 70 8.85 7.74 -4.44
C CYS A 70 8.00 9.00 -4.35
N SER A 71 8.49 10.05 -3.67
CA SER A 71 7.80 11.34 -3.57
C SER A 71 7.61 11.98 -4.96
N ARG A 72 8.65 11.94 -5.81
CA ARG A 72 8.55 12.47 -7.18
C ARG A 72 7.58 11.65 -8.03
N ALA A 73 7.66 10.32 -7.96
CA ALA A 73 6.73 9.43 -8.66
C ALA A 73 5.28 9.67 -8.22
N TYR A 74 5.03 9.76 -6.91
CA TYR A 74 3.72 10.04 -6.35
C TYR A 74 3.14 11.36 -6.89
N LYS A 75 3.92 12.45 -6.83
CA LYS A 75 3.49 13.76 -7.35
C LYS A 75 3.19 13.72 -8.86
N GLY A 76 4.06 13.07 -9.63
CA GLY A 76 3.88 12.94 -11.08
C GLY A 76 2.63 12.15 -11.45
N LEU A 77 2.38 11.03 -10.77
CA LEU A 77 1.19 10.21 -11.00
C LEU A 77 -0.10 10.93 -10.58
N ASN A 78 -0.10 11.66 -9.46
CA ASN A 78 -1.25 12.48 -9.06
C ASN A 78 -1.52 13.61 -10.08
N ALA A 79 -0.48 14.26 -10.59
CA ALA A 79 -0.64 15.26 -11.65
C ALA A 79 -1.24 14.65 -12.93
N LEU A 80 -0.77 13.45 -13.32
CA LEU A 80 -1.32 12.71 -14.45
C LEU A 80 -2.80 12.34 -14.25
N GLU A 81 -3.19 11.92 -13.04
CA GLU A 81 -4.59 11.64 -12.70
C GLU A 81 -5.48 12.87 -12.95
N VAL A 82 -5.06 14.04 -12.47
CA VAL A 82 -5.79 15.31 -12.66
C VAL A 82 -5.86 15.69 -14.14
N ILE A 83 -4.77 15.53 -14.89
CA ILE A 83 -4.74 15.81 -16.34
C ILE A 83 -5.74 14.91 -17.08
N LEU A 84 -5.79 13.62 -16.77
CA LEU A 84 -6.74 12.68 -17.37
C LEU A 84 -8.19 13.07 -17.07
N GLN A 85 -8.49 13.49 -15.84
CA GLN A 85 -9.82 13.98 -15.48
C GLN A 85 -10.18 15.27 -16.23
N ALA A 86 -9.23 16.21 -16.35
CA ALA A 86 -9.43 17.43 -17.12
C ALA A 86 -9.74 17.13 -18.60
N ILE A 87 -9.00 16.23 -19.24
CA ILE A 87 -9.25 15.80 -20.62
C ILE A 87 -10.66 15.20 -20.75
N SER A 88 -11.10 14.39 -19.79
CA SER A 88 -12.46 13.84 -19.78
C SER A 88 -13.53 14.94 -19.75
N ILE A 89 -13.38 15.93 -18.86
CA ILE A 89 -14.35 17.04 -18.73
C ILE A 89 -14.35 17.91 -19.99
N VAL A 90 -13.17 18.25 -20.50
CA VAL A 90 -13.01 19.03 -21.75
C VAL A 90 -13.67 18.32 -22.92
N SER A 91 -13.54 16.99 -23.01
CA SER A 91 -14.18 16.19 -24.07
C SER A 91 -15.70 16.31 -24.04
N ILE A 92 -16.31 16.31 -22.83
CA ILE A 92 -17.76 16.54 -22.68
C ILE A 92 -18.15 17.94 -23.14
N GLY A 93 -17.37 18.96 -22.75
CA GLY A 93 -17.59 20.35 -23.17
C GLY A 93 -17.53 20.53 -24.69
N ILE A 94 -16.56 19.89 -25.36
CA ILE A 94 -16.45 19.91 -26.83
C ILE A 94 -17.70 19.31 -27.46
N VAL A 95 -18.16 18.16 -26.99
CA VAL A 95 -19.35 17.50 -27.55
C VAL A 95 -20.63 18.32 -27.30
N ALA A 96 -20.75 18.94 -26.12
CA ALA A 96 -21.93 19.73 -25.74
C ALA A 96 -22.02 21.09 -26.45
N ALA A 97 -20.88 21.75 -26.72
CA ALA A 97 -20.85 23.08 -27.35
C ALA A 97 -21.08 23.04 -28.87
N ASN A 98 -20.81 21.90 -29.52
CA ASN A 98 -20.92 21.77 -30.98
C ASN A 98 -22.34 21.44 -31.43
N LYS A 99 -22.88 22.26 -32.34
CA LYS A 99 -24.17 22.02 -32.99
C LYS A 99 -24.10 20.85 -33.97
N GLN A 100 -25.24 20.21 -34.20
CA GLN A 100 -25.38 19.08 -35.13
C GLN A 100 -24.92 19.50 -36.53
N GLY A 101 -23.88 18.85 -37.05
CA GLY A 101 -23.28 19.15 -38.37
C GLY A 101 -21.92 19.86 -38.34
N PHE A 102 -21.49 20.43 -37.20
CA PHE A 102 -20.15 21.05 -37.10
C PHE A 102 -19.01 20.03 -36.97
N MET A 103 -19.32 18.84 -36.46
CA MET A 103 -18.40 17.70 -36.36
C MET A 103 -18.97 16.49 -37.10
N SER A 104 -18.11 15.73 -37.78
CA SER A 104 -18.49 14.43 -38.33
C SER A 104 -18.88 13.47 -37.20
N ALA A 105 -19.76 12.49 -37.51
CA ALA A 105 -20.15 11.49 -36.53
C ALA A 105 -18.94 10.70 -35.99
N ALA A 106 -17.97 10.41 -36.86
CA ALA A 106 -16.72 9.76 -36.48
C ALA A 106 -15.90 10.61 -35.49
N ALA A 107 -15.74 11.91 -35.75
CA ALA A 107 -15.01 12.81 -34.86
C ALA A 107 -15.69 12.94 -33.49
N ARG A 108 -17.03 13.08 -33.46
CA ARG A 108 -17.78 13.14 -32.21
C ARG A 108 -17.61 11.86 -31.39
N ASN A 109 -17.74 10.70 -32.03
CA ASN A 109 -17.57 9.41 -31.37
C ASN A 109 -16.14 9.26 -30.82
N ALA A 110 -15.11 9.68 -31.58
CA ALA A 110 -13.73 9.63 -31.13
C ALA A 110 -13.49 10.50 -29.88
N VAL A 111 -14.04 11.72 -29.83
CA VAL A 111 -13.96 12.59 -28.65
C VAL A 111 -14.64 11.96 -27.44
N VAL A 112 -15.84 11.38 -27.61
CA VAL A 112 -16.54 10.68 -26.52
C VAL A 112 -15.73 9.50 -26.01
N VAL A 113 -15.23 8.64 -26.90
CA VAL A 113 -14.40 7.48 -26.52
C VAL A 113 -13.15 7.92 -25.79
N THR A 114 -12.49 8.99 -26.25
CA THR A 114 -11.31 9.56 -25.60
C THR A 114 -11.63 10.03 -24.19
N GLY A 115 -12.72 10.79 -24.00
CA GLY A 115 -13.14 11.26 -22.69
C GLY A 115 -13.43 10.10 -21.72
N VAL A 116 -14.18 9.09 -22.17
CA VAL A 116 -14.47 7.89 -21.36
C VAL A 116 -13.21 7.13 -21.01
N ALA A 117 -12.30 6.92 -21.97
CA ALA A 117 -11.04 6.22 -21.73
C ALA A 117 -10.16 6.97 -20.72
N CYS A 118 -10.05 8.30 -20.83
CA CYS A 118 -9.32 9.12 -19.87
C CYS A 118 -9.94 9.04 -18.47
N PHE A 119 -11.27 9.05 -18.36
CA PHE A 119 -11.94 8.88 -17.07
C PHE A 119 -11.63 7.53 -16.43
N VAL A 120 -11.78 6.43 -17.19
CA VAL A 120 -11.48 5.08 -16.70
C VAL A 120 -10.01 4.96 -16.28
N ALA A 121 -9.09 5.46 -17.12
CA ALA A 121 -7.66 5.49 -16.81
C ALA A 121 -7.37 6.28 -15.52
N SER A 122 -8.05 7.41 -15.30
CA SER A 122 -7.89 8.20 -14.06
C SER A 122 -8.33 7.44 -12.82
N ARG A 123 -9.46 6.70 -12.87
CA ARG A 123 -9.95 5.91 -11.74
C ARG A 123 -9.05 4.71 -11.45
N TRP A 124 -8.56 4.07 -12.50
CA TRP A 124 -7.56 3.01 -12.37
C TRP A 124 -6.26 3.54 -11.75
N LEU A 125 -5.80 4.71 -12.21
CA LEU A 125 -4.58 5.34 -11.70
C LEU A 125 -4.74 5.76 -10.23
N ALA A 126 -5.88 6.33 -9.83
CA ALA A 126 -6.18 6.66 -8.44
C ALA A 126 -6.10 5.42 -7.53
N HIS A 127 -6.71 4.30 -7.97
CA HIS A 127 -6.63 3.04 -7.26
C HIS A 127 -5.20 2.49 -7.19
N PHE A 128 -4.45 2.58 -8.31
CA PHE A 128 -3.04 2.19 -8.36
C PHE A 128 -2.19 3.02 -7.39
N ILE A 129 -2.38 4.34 -7.35
CA ILE A 129 -1.67 5.24 -6.42
C ILE A 129 -1.97 4.84 -4.98
N ASN A 130 -3.25 4.64 -4.64
CA ASN A 130 -3.64 4.25 -3.29
C ASN A 130 -3.02 2.91 -2.86
N LYS A 131 -3.09 1.89 -3.73
CA LYS A 131 -2.57 0.55 -3.44
C LYS A 131 -1.05 0.51 -3.28
N ASN A 132 -0.31 1.33 -4.01
CA ASN A 132 1.15 1.29 -3.98
C ASN A 132 1.75 2.27 -2.96
N PHE A 133 1.19 3.48 -2.85
CA PHE A 133 1.79 4.57 -2.08
C PHE A 133 1.14 4.82 -0.72
N HIS A 134 -0.11 4.38 -0.48
CA HIS A 134 -0.80 4.61 0.79
C HIS A 134 -0.88 3.33 1.62
N TYR A 135 -1.69 2.37 1.17
CA TYR A 135 -1.98 1.16 1.94
C TYR A 135 -1.98 -0.07 1.05
N HIS A 136 -1.31 -1.10 1.52
CA HIS A 136 -1.42 -2.44 0.95
C HIS A 136 -1.44 -3.41 2.10
N ASP A 137 -2.55 -4.12 2.24
CA ASP A 137 -2.62 -5.14 3.26
C ASP A 137 -1.69 -6.28 2.90
N TYR A 138 -1.04 -6.83 3.92
CA TYR A 138 -0.25 -8.05 3.78
C TYR A 138 -0.81 -9.07 4.76
N SER A 139 -1.43 -10.11 4.22
CA SER A 139 -1.81 -11.30 4.99
C SER A 139 -0.63 -12.26 5.02
N HIS A 140 0.01 -12.42 6.18
CA HIS A 140 1.02 -13.45 6.39
C HIS A 140 0.42 -14.87 6.50
N THR A 141 -0.91 -14.99 6.55
CA THR A 141 -1.61 -16.26 6.61
C THR A 141 -2.28 -16.55 5.26
N PHE A 142 -1.64 -17.36 4.44
CA PHE A 142 -2.32 -18.16 3.41
C PHE A 142 -3.11 -19.31 4.10
N HIS A 143 -3.96 -18.97 5.06
CA HIS A 143 -5.08 -19.82 5.44
C HIS A 143 -6.31 -19.17 4.81
N ALA A 144 -6.71 -19.72 3.67
CA ALA A 144 -7.90 -19.28 2.96
C ALA A 144 -9.13 -19.45 3.86
N THR A 145 -9.60 -18.36 4.47
CA THR A 145 -10.99 -18.24 4.88
C THR A 145 -11.67 -17.36 3.85
N TYR A 146 -12.32 -18.02 2.88
CA TYR A 146 -13.11 -17.45 1.77
C TYR A 146 -14.31 -16.56 2.20
N VAL A 147 -14.37 -16.12 3.46
CA VAL A 147 -15.59 -15.54 4.05
C VAL A 147 -15.65 -14.00 3.95
N GLU A 148 -14.56 -13.31 3.62
CA GLU A 148 -14.57 -11.83 3.54
C GLU A 148 -14.67 -11.23 2.13
N LEU A 149 -14.54 -12.02 1.07
CA LEU A 149 -14.65 -11.52 -0.32
C LEU A 149 -16.08 -11.16 -0.76
N LEU A 150 -17.09 -11.37 0.10
CA LEU A 150 -18.49 -11.00 -0.15
C LEU A 150 -18.93 -9.68 0.49
N LYS A 151 -18.02 -8.91 1.12
CA LYS A 151 -18.36 -7.67 1.85
C LYS A 151 -17.81 -6.38 1.26
N ILE A 152 -17.45 -6.36 -0.02
CA ILE A 152 -17.11 -5.10 -0.70
C ILE A 152 -18.39 -4.57 -1.36
N PRO A 153 -19.03 -3.51 -0.83
CA PRO A 153 -20.10 -2.83 -1.55
C PRO A 153 -19.49 -2.05 -2.72
N TRP A 154 -20.13 -2.18 -3.89
CA TRP A 154 -19.83 -1.45 -5.12
C TRP A 154 -19.96 0.06 -4.92
#